data_AF-T0ZMJ4-F1
#
_entry.id   AF-T0ZMJ4-F1
#
_cell.length_a   1.000
_cell.length_b   1.000
_cell.length_c   1.000
_cell.angle_alpha   90.00
_cell.angle_beta   90.00
_cell.angle_gamma   90.00
#
_symmetry.space_group_name_H-M   'P 1'
#
loop_
_entity.id
_entity.type
_entity.pdbx_description
1 polymer ?
#
loop_
_entity_poly.entity_id
_entity_poly.type
_entity_poly.pdbx_seq_one_letter_code
_entity_poly.pdbx_strand_id
1 'polypeptide(L)'
;LFASVLARKPASLRNSFGLVRIEVLAALATSVLLIVTSFIILYNAGSRLLLTNYGSIPSPSSSDLTWFGFIGVIVNLISVMIVARAAGEATLRRSNIVHFIFDALGWMVAILAGIVALLINFKPIDAIASIIISILIIGAAIQILTNVTKILLDSAPNEVDPIAIRDGIVQHFTQVEEIHHLHIWSLNSAQTALSVHVVISGEPSLHVAQELAISIKEYLRAPLGLTTRPSKWNAIYVI
;
A
#
# COMPACT_ATOMS: atom_id res chain seq x y z
N LEU A 1 1.73 7.05 10.74
CA LEU A 1 2.92 7.54 11.48
C LEU A 1 3.23 6.72 12.73
N PHE A 2 2.34 6.67 13.73
CA PHE A 2 2.56 5.85 14.94
C PHE A 2 2.81 4.36 14.63
N ALA A 3 1.98 3.78 13.76
CA ALA A 3 2.16 2.42 13.25
C ALA A 3 3.56 2.18 12.66
N SER A 4 4.06 3.11 11.84
CA SER A 4 5.39 3.02 11.24
C SER A 4 6.53 3.14 12.24
N VAL A 5 6.36 3.93 13.30
CA VAL A 5 7.33 3.99 14.41
C VAL A 5 7.36 2.64 15.14
N LEU A 6 6.21 2.03 15.38
CA LEU A 6 6.13 0.71 16.00
C LEU A 6 6.70 -0.40 15.10
N ALA A 7 6.45 -0.36 13.80
CA ALA A 7 6.94 -1.33 12.84
C ALA A 7 8.47 -1.31 12.69
N ARG A 8 9.13 -0.20 13.03
CA ARG A 8 10.60 -0.10 13.07
C ARG A 8 11.23 -0.77 14.29
N LYS A 9 10.45 -1.18 15.29
CA LYS A 9 10.99 -1.90 16.46
C LYS A 9 11.60 -3.23 16.01
N PRO A 10 12.77 -3.62 16.55
CA PRO A 10 13.40 -4.89 16.22
C PRO A 10 12.50 -6.06 16.61
N ALA A 11 12.68 -7.21 15.94
CA ALA A 11 12.02 -8.45 16.32
C ALA A 11 12.33 -8.84 17.76
N SER A 12 11.35 -9.49 18.39
CA SER A 12 11.47 -10.07 19.72
C SER A 12 11.19 -11.56 19.65
N LEU A 13 11.54 -12.32 20.69
CA LEU A 13 11.26 -13.76 20.73
C LEU A 13 9.75 -14.09 20.61
N ARG A 14 8.88 -13.16 21.02
CA ARG A 14 7.42 -13.29 20.86
C ARG A 14 6.92 -12.85 19.48
N ASN A 15 7.65 -11.97 18.81
CA ASN A 15 7.31 -11.46 17.48
C ASN A 15 8.52 -11.68 16.57
N SER A 16 8.67 -12.89 16.03
CA SER A 16 9.87 -13.34 15.32
C SER A 16 10.20 -12.52 14.06
N PHE A 17 9.18 -11.94 13.42
CA PHE A 17 9.33 -11.00 12.29
C PHE A 17 9.16 -9.53 12.71
N GLY A 18 9.10 -9.24 14.01
CA GLY A 18 8.84 -7.92 14.55
C GLY A 18 7.39 -7.48 14.38
N LEU A 19 7.18 -6.16 14.45
CA LEU A 19 5.84 -5.54 14.43
C LEU A 19 5.47 -4.99 13.05
N VAL A 20 6.01 -5.57 11.99
CA VAL A 20 5.88 -5.07 10.62
C VAL A 20 4.42 -5.04 10.16
N ARG A 21 3.63 -6.07 10.53
CA ARG A 21 2.19 -6.15 10.19
C ARG A 21 1.33 -5.05 10.83
N ILE A 22 1.83 -4.30 11.83
CA ILE A 22 1.09 -3.15 12.40
C ILE A 22 0.84 -2.08 11.33
N GLU A 23 1.74 -1.90 10.36
CA GLU A 23 1.49 -0.98 9.23
C GLU A 23 0.31 -1.42 8.38
N VAL A 24 0.21 -2.73 8.12
CA VAL A 24 -0.89 -3.33 7.35
C VAL A 24 -2.22 -3.17 8.09
N LEU A 25 -2.24 -3.43 9.40
CA LEU A 25 -3.43 -3.24 10.24
C LEU A 25 -3.85 -1.76 10.32
N ALA A 26 -2.89 -0.84 10.42
CA ALA A 26 -3.18 0.58 10.42
C ALA A 26 -3.75 1.06 9.08
N ALA A 27 -3.21 0.55 7.97
CA ALA A 27 -3.72 0.82 6.64
C ALA A 27 -5.13 0.24 6.43
N LEU A 28 -5.40 -0.97 6.95
CA LEU A 28 -6.74 -1.55 6.98
C LEU A 28 -7.73 -0.65 7.71
N ALA A 29 -7.41 -0.27 8.96
CA ALA A 29 -8.27 0.58 9.77
C ALA A 29 -8.52 1.95 9.11
N THR A 30 -7.48 2.55 8.52
CA THR A 30 -7.60 3.82 7.81
C THR A 30 -8.48 3.70 6.58
N SER A 31 -8.33 2.63 5.79
CA SER A 31 -9.15 2.40 4.59
C SER A 31 -10.61 2.21 4.92
N VAL A 32 -10.92 1.44 5.97
CA VAL A 32 -12.29 1.28 6.46
C VAL A 32 -12.87 2.61 6.94
N LEU A 33 -12.09 3.38 7.70
CA LEU A 33 -12.52 4.70 8.16
C LEU A 33 -12.83 5.64 6.99
N LEU A 34 -11.96 5.69 5.98
CA LEU A 34 -12.17 6.50 4.78
C LEU A 34 -13.44 6.10 4.01
N ILE A 35 -13.71 4.80 3.88
CA ILE A 35 -14.92 4.31 3.23
C ILE A 35 -16.16 4.75 4.01
N VAL A 36 -16.18 4.51 5.33
CA VAL A 36 -17.32 4.85 6.20
C VAL A 36 -17.58 6.36 6.19
N THR A 37 -16.54 7.18 6.39
CA THR A 37 -16.70 8.64 6.38
C THR A 37 -17.13 9.16 5.02
N SER A 38 -16.61 8.58 3.92
CA SER A 38 -17.03 8.96 2.56
C SER A 38 -18.49 8.62 2.29
N PHE A 39 -19.00 7.49 2.77
CA PHE A 39 -20.43 7.18 2.67
C PHE A 39 -21.30 8.15 3.46
N ILE A 40 -20.86 8.57 4.65
CA ILE A 40 -21.56 9.59 5.45
C ILE A 40 -21.58 10.93 4.68
N ILE A 41 -20.45 11.35 4.10
CA ILE A 41 -20.36 12.58 3.31
C ILE A 41 -21.27 12.49 2.07
N LEU A 42 -21.24 11.36 1.36
CA LEU A 42 -22.05 11.11 0.18
C LEU A 42 -23.55 11.20 0.50
N TYR A 43 -23.99 10.57 1.59
CA TYR A 43 -25.37 10.65 2.08
C TYR A 43 -25.78 12.09 2.42
N ASN A 44 -24.93 12.81 3.16
CA ASN A 44 -25.20 14.19 3.56
C ASN A 44 -25.24 15.14 2.34
N ALA A 45 -24.33 14.97 1.39
CA ALA A 45 -24.26 15.77 0.18
C ALA A 45 -25.46 15.48 -0.75
N GLY A 46 -25.84 14.21 -0.91
CA GLY A 46 -27.05 13.82 -1.64
C GLY A 46 -28.32 14.42 -1.00
N SER A 47 -28.42 14.36 0.33
CA SER A 47 -29.53 14.96 1.08
C SER A 47 -29.62 16.48 0.91
N ARG A 48 -28.48 17.17 0.76
CA ARG A 48 -28.43 18.61 0.45
C ARG A 48 -28.89 18.89 -0.98
N LEU A 49 -28.47 18.08 -1.96
CA LEU A 49 -28.88 18.25 -3.37
C LEU A 49 -30.36 18.01 -3.60
N LEU A 50 -30.94 17.01 -2.93
CA LEU A 50 -32.35 16.66 -3.06
C LEU A 50 -33.30 17.56 -2.25
N LEU A 51 -32.78 18.63 -1.62
CA LEU A 51 -33.49 19.58 -0.77
C LEU A 51 -34.27 18.94 0.40
N THR A 52 -34.05 17.67 0.71
CA THR A 52 -34.80 16.92 1.74
C THR A 52 -34.44 17.38 3.15
N ASN A 53 -33.21 17.89 3.35
CA ASN A 53 -32.68 18.35 4.64
C ASN A 53 -31.89 19.67 4.50
N TYR A 54 -32.32 20.54 3.59
CA TYR A 54 -31.63 21.80 3.32
C TYR A 54 -31.76 22.76 4.52
N GLY A 55 -30.67 22.93 5.29
CA GLY A 55 -30.61 23.84 6.45
C GLY A 55 -30.42 23.17 7.81
N SER A 56 -30.62 21.85 7.92
CA SER A 56 -30.39 21.09 9.18
C SER A 56 -29.00 20.46 9.29
N ILE A 57 -28.30 20.31 8.16
CA ILE A 57 -26.93 19.78 8.10
C ILE A 57 -25.95 20.96 7.97
N PRO A 58 -25.03 21.16 8.94
CA PRO A 58 -24.01 22.20 8.83
C PRO A 58 -23.18 22.00 7.56
N SER A 59 -23.14 23.02 6.69
CA SER A 59 -22.19 23.09 5.59
C SER A 59 -20.98 23.92 6.03
N PRO A 60 -19.74 23.54 5.66
CA PRO A 60 -18.59 24.43 5.81
C PRO A 60 -18.88 25.77 5.15
N SER A 61 -18.34 26.87 5.70
CA SER A 61 -18.43 28.13 4.97
C SER A 61 -17.66 28.00 3.65
N SER A 62 -18.10 28.70 2.60
CA SER A 62 -17.42 28.69 1.30
C SER A 62 -15.97 29.20 1.40
N SER A 63 -15.70 30.09 2.35
CA SER A 63 -14.34 30.51 2.74
C SER A 63 -13.52 29.37 3.35
N ASP A 64 -14.10 28.56 4.24
CA ASP A 64 -13.40 27.43 4.86
C ASP A 64 -13.01 26.39 3.80
N LEU A 65 -13.95 26.02 2.92
CA LEU A 65 -13.70 25.06 1.85
C LEU A 65 -12.53 25.51 0.96
N THR A 66 -12.51 26.79 0.60
CA THR A 66 -11.43 27.38 -0.22
C THR A 66 -10.09 27.36 0.52
N TRP A 67 -10.09 27.77 1.79
CA TRP A 67 -8.87 27.85 2.61
C TRP A 67 -8.26 26.46 2.88
N PHE A 68 -9.08 25.48 3.27
CA PHE A 68 -8.64 24.10 3.43
C PHE A 68 -8.15 23.51 2.10
N GLY A 69 -8.80 23.88 0.99
CA GLY A 69 -8.33 23.62 -0.36
C GLY A 69 -6.88 24.02 -0.59
N PHE A 70 -6.54 25.29 -0.32
CA PHE A 70 -5.18 25.79 -0.48
C PHE A 70 -4.17 25.07 0.42
N ILE A 71 -4.51 24.84 1.68
CA ILE A 71 -3.66 24.09 2.61
C ILE A 71 -3.39 22.68 2.05
N GLY A 72 -4.42 22.00 1.57
CA GLY A 72 -4.31 20.65 1.01
C GLY A 72 -3.40 20.60 -0.22
N VAL A 73 -3.50 21.57 -1.14
CA VAL A 73 -2.58 21.69 -2.28
C VAL A 73 -1.14 21.89 -1.79
N ILE A 74 -0.91 22.84 -0.87
CA ILE A 74 0.43 23.15 -0.35
C ILE A 74 1.05 21.91 0.31
N VAL A 75 0.31 21.21 1.17
CA VAL A 75 0.79 20.00 1.85
C VAL A 75 1.17 18.90 0.85
N ASN A 76 0.36 18.70 -0.20
CA ASN A 76 0.65 17.71 -1.22
C ASN A 76 1.86 18.09 -2.08
N LEU A 77 2.02 19.37 -2.45
CA LEU A 77 3.21 19.83 -3.17
C LEU A 77 4.49 19.67 -2.33
N ILE A 78 4.44 20.00 -1.04
CA ILE A 78 5.56 19.75 -0.12
C ILE A 78 5.87 18.25 -0.06
N SER A 79 4.85 17.39 0.00
CA SER A 79 5.01 15.93 0.01
C SER A 79 5.69 15.43 -1.26
N VAL A 80 5.32 15.95 -2.44
CA VAL A 80 6.00 15.68 -3.72
C VAL A 80 7.47 16.10 -3.65
N MET A 81 7.77 17.31 -3.15
CA MET A 81 9.16 17.79 -3.04
C MET A 81 10.01 16.92 -2.12
N ILE A 82 9.45 16.50 -0.99
CA ILE A 82 10.14 15.61 -0.03
C ILE A 82 10.39 14.24 -0.67
N VAL A 83 9.38 13.63 -1.29
CA VAL A 83 9.52 12.31 -1.89
C VAL A 83 10.42 12.33 -3.12
N ALA A 84 10.37 13.37 -3.94
CA ALA A 84 11.27 13.51 -5.10
C ALA A 84 12.75 13.50 -4.69
N ARG A 85 13.06 14.11 -3.53
CA ARG A 85 14.42 14.17 -2.95
C ARG A 85 14.77 12.96 -2.09
N ALA A 86 13.80 12.15 -1.71
CA ALA A 86 14.04 10.98 -0.86
C ALA A 86 14.87 9.92 -1.59
N ALA A 87 15.87 9.38 -0.92
CA ALA A 87 16.60 8.21 -1.39
C ALA A 87 15.71 6.96 -1.29
N GLY A 88 15.69 6.14 -2.33
CA GLY A 88 14.86 4.94 -2.40
C GLY A 88 14.62 4.48 -3.83
N GLU A 89 13.91 3.37 -4.00
CA GLU A 89 13.61 2.81 -5.32
C GLU A 89 12.86 3.81 -6.22
N ALA A 90 13.30 3.91 -7.48
CA ALA A 90 12.75 4.87 -8.43
C ALA A 90 11.26 4.61 -8.70
N THR A 91 10.84 3.35 -8.75
CA THR A 91 9.46 2.94 -9.01
C THR A 91 8.53 3.36 -7.88
N LEU A 92 8.89 3.02 -6.62
CA LEU A 92 8.11 3.43 -5.44
C LEU A 92 8.01 4.95 -5.33
N ARG A 93 9.11 5.67 -5.61
CA ARG A 93 9.12 7.13 -5.60
C ARG A 93 8.18 7.73 -6.64
N ARG A 94 8.21 7.21 -7.88
CA ARG A 94 7.29 7.64 -8.94
C ARG A 94 5.84 7.38 -8.56
N SER A 95 5.53 6.21 -8.01
CA SER A 95 4.18 5.87 -7.53
C SER A 95 3.68 6.87 -6.49
N ASN A 96 4.50 7.17 -5.49
CA ASN A 96 4.13 8.12 -4.42
C ASN A 96 3.97 9.56 -4.94
N ILE A 97 4.81 10.00 -5.89
CA ILE A 97 4.67 11.32 -6.52
C ILE A 97 3.35 11.42 -7.26
N VAL A 98 3.02 10.42 -8.09
CA VAL A 98 1.76 10.38 -8.84
C VAL A 98 0.56 10.43 -7.89
N HIS A 99 0.61 9.68 -6.79
CA HIS A 99 -0.42 9.70 -5.76
C HIS A 99 -0.65 11.12 -5.19
N PHE A 100 0.39 11.79 -4.72
CA PHE A 100 0.26 13.14 -4.16
C PHE A 100 -0.17 14.20 -5.20
N ILE A 101 0.17 14.00 -6.48
CA ILE A 101 -0.35 14.86 -7.56
C ILE A 101 -1.87 14.69 -7.68
N PHE A 102 -2.38 13.45 -7.67
CA PHE A 102 -3.83 13.22 -7.71
C PHE A 102 -4.55 13.79 -6.48
N ASP A 103 -3.95 13.69 -5.30
CA ASP A 103 -4.49 14.34 -4.10
C ASP A 103 -4.53 15.85 -4.25
N ALA A 104 -3.45 16.48 -4.74
CA ALA A 104 -3.42 17.92 -5.01
C ALA A 104 -4.50 18.34 -6.02
N LEU A 105 -4.73 17.55 -7.08
CA LEU A 105 -5.82 17.78 -8.03
C LEU A 105 -7.19 17.70 -7.36
N GLY A 106 -7.40 16.76 -6.44
CA GLY A 106 -8.62 16.68 -5.62
C GLY A 106 -8.85 17.95 -4.79
N TRP A 107 -7.79 18.49 -4.17
CA TRP A 107 -7.87 19.76 -3.45
C TRP A 107 -8.11 20.97 -4.38
N MET A 108 -7.59 20.95 -5.60
CA MET A 108 -7.90 21.98 -6.60
C MET A 108 -9.39 22.00 -6.97
N VAL A 109 -10.05 20.84 -7.09
CA VAL A 109 -11.50 20.76 -7.30
C VAL A 109 -12.25 21.42 -6.14
N ALA A 110 -11.83 21.20 -4.89
CA ALA A 110 -12.43 21.85 -3.72
C ALA A 110 -12.24 23.38 -3.74
N ILE A 111 -11.06 23.88 -4.10
CA ILE A 111 -10.79 25.32 -4.27
C ILE A 111 -11.71 25.91 -5.32
N LEU A 112 -11.82 25.28 -6.50
CA LEU A 112 -12.67 25.76 -7.58
C LEU A 112 -14.14 25.80 -7.15
N ALA A 113 -14.62 24.77 -6.44
CA ALA A 113 -15.98 24.74 -5.90
C ALA A 113 -16.22 25.88 -4.89
N GLY A 114 -15.26 26.14 -4.00
CA GLY A 114 -15.33 27.23 -3.02
C GLY A 114 -15.35 28.63 -3.67
N ILE A 115 -14.49 28.86 -4.67
CA ILE A 115 -14.46 30.13 -5.43
C ILE A 115 -15.78 30.34 -6.18
N VAL A 116 -16.30 29.31 -6.84
CA VAL A 116 -17.59 29.37 -7.54
C VAL A 116 -18.73 29.68 -6.55
N ALA A 117 -18.71 29.07 -5.36
CA ALA A 117 -19.69 29.36 -4.31
C ALA A 117 -19.64 30.83 -3.86
N LEU A 118 -18.43 31.40 -3.72
CA LEU A 118 -18.23 32.80 -3.30
C LEU A 118 -18.70 33.80 -4.36
N LEU A 119 -18.43 33.54 -5.64
CA LEU A 119 -18.74 34.48 -6.72
C LEU A 119 -20.19 34.39 -7.21
N ILE A 120 -20.71 33.18 -7.37
CA ILE A 120 -22.00 32.93 -8.05
C ILE A 120 -23.13 32.67 -7.03
N ASN A 121 -22.79 32.52 -5.74
CA ASN A 121 -23.71 32.13 -4.68
C ASN A 121 -24.49 30.83 -5.01
N PHE A 122 -23.90 29.98 -5.86
CA PHE A 122 -24.47 28.71 -6.29
C PHE A 122 -24.28 27.66 -5.20
N LYS A 123 -25.18 27.67 -4.22
CA LYS A 123 -25.10 26.82 -3.02
C LYS A 123 -25.00 25.30 -3.27
N PRO A 124 -25.58 24.71 -4.35
CA PRO A 124 -25.44 23.27 -4.62
C PRO A 124 -24.01 22.82 -4.95
N ILE A 125 -23.09 23.73 -5.30
CA ILE A 125 -21.73 23.38 -5.74
C ILE A 125 -20.95 22.59 -4.69
N ASP A 126 -21.13 22.90 -3.40
CA ASP A 126 -20.49 22.18 -2.29
C ASP A 126 -20.90 20.71 -2.29
N ALA A 127 -22.18 20.44 -2.49
CA ALA A 127 -22.71 19.09 -2.46
C ALA A 127 -22.26 18.28 -3.69
N ILE A 128 -22.20 18.91 -4.87
CA ILE A 128 -21.64 18.28 -6.08
C ILE A 128 -20.16 17.94 -5.85
N ALA A 129 -19.36 18.89 -5.38
CA ALA A 129 -17.94 18.68 -5.10
C ALA A 129 -17.73 17.59 -4.04
N SER A 130 -18.53 17.60 -2.97
CA SER A 130 -18.49 16.58 -1.91
C SER A 130 -18.79 15.17 -2.45
N ILE A 131 -19.76 15.03 -3.35
CA ILE A 131 -20.09 13.75 -3.99
C ILE A 131 -18.92 13.25 -4.84
N ILE A 132 -18.39 14.11 -5.71
CA ILE A 132 -17.27 13.77 -6.58
C ILE A 132 -16.06 13.32 -5.75
N ILE A 133 -15.67 14.12 -4.75
CA ILE A 133 -14.52 13.82 -3.89
C ILE A 133 -14.75 12.52 -3.10
N SER A 134 -15.96 12.31 -2.55
CA SER A 134 -16.27 11.08 -1.80
C SER A 134 -16.18 9.83 -2.67
N ILE A 135 -16.64 9.88 -3.92
CA ILE A 135 -16.53 8.75 -4.86
C ILE A 135 -15.06 8.43 -5.16
N LEU A 136 -14.23 9.46 -5.39
CA LEU A 136 -12.81 9.28 -5.62
C LEU A 136 -12.11 8.66 -4.40
N ILE A 137 -12.42 9.13 -3.19
CA ILE A 137 -11.87 8.58 -1.94
C ILE A 137 -12.30 7.12 -1.76
N ILE A 138 -13.57 6.77 -2.01
CA ILE A 138 -14.05 5.39 -1.91
C ILE A 138 -13.27 4.47 -2.86
N GLY A 139 -13.09 4.88 -4.13
CA GLY A 139 -12.33 4.10 -5.10
C GLY A 139 -10.90 3.83 -4.64
N ALA A 140 -10.19 4.88 -4.19
CA ALA A 140 -8.84 4.76 -3.65
C ALA A 140 -8.77 3.87 -2.40
N ALA A 141 -9.72 4.06 -1.46
CA ALA A 141 -9.75 3.29 -0.22
C ALA A 141 -10.07 1.81 -0.44
N ILE A 142 -10.93 1.46 -1.41
CA ILE A 142 -11.19 0.06 -1.79
C ILE A 142 -9.93 -0.61 -2.36
N GLN A 143 -9.16 0.12 -3.18
CA GLN A 143 -7.91 -0.40 -3.72
C GLN A 143 -6.90 -0.69 -2.60
N ILE A 144 -6.74 0.23 -1.65
CA ILE A 144 -5.86 0.03 -0.48
C ILE A 144 -6.37 -1.15 0.36
N LEU A 145 -7.66 -1.17 0.68
CA LEU A 145 -8.32 -2.24 1.44
C LEU A 145 -8.03 -3.61 0.81
N THR A 146 -8.22 -3.75 -0.50
CA THR A 146 -7.98 -5.00 -1.22
C THR A 146 -6.52 -5.43 -1.10
N ASN A 147 -5.57 -4.50 -1.27
CA ASN A 147 -4.14 -4.79 -1.18
C ASN A 147 -3.73 -5.22 0.23
N VAL A 148 -4.19 -4.53 1.28
CA VAL A 148 -3.85 -4.88 2.66
C VAL A 148 -4.50 -6.19 3.09
N THR A 149 -5.72 -6.48 2.62
CA THR A 149 -6.38 -7.76 2.86
C THR A 149 -5.61 -8.91 2.24
N LYS A 150 -5.11 -8.77 1.00
CA LYS A 150 -4.22 -9.77 0.38
C LYS A 150 -2.98 -10.06 1.23
N ILE A 151 -2.34 -9.01 1.76
CA ILE A 151 -1.18 -9.16 2.65
C ILE A 151 -1.56 -9.90 3.95
N LEU A 152 -2.71 -9.58 4.54
CA LEU A 152 -3.19 -10.26 5.76
C LEU A 152 -3.57 -11.72 5.52
N LEU A 153 -4.01 -12.06 4.30
CA LEU A 153 -4.29 -13.42 3.86
C LEU A 153 -3.04 -14.17 3.37
N ASP A 154 -1.85 -13.66 3.68
CA ASP A 154 -0.55 -14.25 3.31
C ASP A 154 -0.42 -14.52 1.81
N SER A 155 -1.02 -13.66 0.98
CA SER A 155 -0.88 -13.77 -0.48
C SER A 155 0.54 -13.40 -0.93
N ALA A 156 0.98 -14.02 -2.02
CA ALA A 156 2.20 -13.60 -2.71
C ALA A 156 2.09 -12.16 -3.23
N PRO A 157 3.19 -11.38 -3.27
CA PRO A 157 3.22 -10.07 -3.91
C PRO A 157 2.78 -10.18 -5.38
N ASN A 158 2.10 -9.16 -5.92
CA ASN A 158 1.59 -9.21 -7.30
C ASN A 158 2.74 -9.25 -8.34
N GLU A 159 3.93 -8.79 -7.96
CA GLU A 159 5.13 -8.72 -8.79
C GLU A 159 5.89 -10.07 -8.84
N VAL A 160 5.55 -11.02 -7.97
CA VAL A 160 6.22 -12.33 -7.87
C VAL A 160 5.30 -13.42 -8.39
N ASP A 161 5.75 -14.12 -9.43
CA ASP A 161 5.08 -15.31 -9.96
C ASP A 161 5.65 -16.57 -9.28
N PRO A 162 4.87 -17.28 -8.43
CA PRO A 162 5.34 -18.51 -7.79
C PRO A 162 5.72 -19.61 -8.79
N ILE A 163 5.08 -19.67 -9.96
CA ILE A 163 5.38 -20.67 -10.99
C ILE A 163 6.74 -20.38 -11.61
N ALA A 164 6.99 -19.13 -11.99
CA ALA A 164 8.29 -18.71 -12.50
C ALA A 164 9.43 -18.95 -11.49
N ILE A 165 9.19 -18.75 -10.19
CA ILE A 165 10.16 -19.07 -9.14
C ILE A 165 10.43 -20.56 -9.07
N ARG A 166 9.37 -21.39 -9.03
CA ARG A 166 9.48 -22.85 -8.98
C ARG A 166 10.28 -23.38 -10.18
N ASP A 167 9.86 -23.00 -11.38
CA ASP A 167 10.46 -23.48 -12.62
C ASP A 167 11.90 -22.96 -12.77
N GLY A 168 12.16 -21.72 -12.35
CA GLY A 168 13.50 -21.14 -12.34
C GLY A 168 14.49 -21.90 -11.44
N ILE A 169 14.06 -22.34 -10.25
CA ILE A 169 14.90 -23.15 -9.36
C ILE A 169 15.23 -24.50 -10.04
N VAL A 170 14.22 -25.21 -10.55
CA VAL A 170 14.41 -26.54 -11.17
C VAL A 170 15.30 -26.45 -12.41
N GLN A 171 15.15 -25.39 -13.22
CA GLN A 171 15.97 -25.19 -14.42
C GLN A 171 17.41 -24.79 -14.10
N HIS A 172 17.63 -24.03 -13.03
CA HIS A 172 18.96 -23.51 -12.70
C HIS A 172 19.83 -24.52 -11.94
N PHE A 173 19.22 -25.35 -11.08
CA PHE A 173 19.92 -26.28 -10.23
C PHE A 173 19.68 -27.72 -10.67
N THR A 174 20.61 -28.30 -11.42
CA THR A 174 20.52 -29.68 -11.97
C THR A 174 20.37 -30.77 -10.91
N GLN A 175 20.76 -30.48 -9.67
CA GLN A 175 20.66 -31.40 -8.53
C GLN A 175 19.25 -31.43 -7.93
N VAL A 176 18.37 -30.52 -8.32
CA VAL A 176 16.99 -30.43 -7.83
C VAL A 176 16.09 -31.27 -8.72
N GLU A 177 15.47 -32.30 -8.14
CA GLU A 177 14.50 -33.15 -8.85
C GLU A 177 13.10 -32.54 -8.82
N GLU A 178 12.69 -32.07 -7.65
CA GLU A 178 11.32 -31.62 -7.42
C GLU A 178 11.25 -30.54 -6.33
N ILE A 179 10.20 -29.73 -6.41
CA ILE A 179 9.78 -28.80 -5.35
C ILE A 179 8.41 -29.23 -4.86
N HIS A 180 8.34 -29.74 -3.63
CA HIS A 180 7.09 -30.20 -3.03
C HIS A 180 6.23 -29.05 -2.52
N HIS A 181 6.86 -28.08 -1.84
CA HIS A 181 6.18 -26.95 -1.22
C HIS A 181 6.89 -25.66 -1.59
N LEU A 182 6.13 -24.69 -2.07
CA LEU A 182 6.58 -23.33 -2.28
C LEU A 182 5.53 -22.38 -1.69
N HIS A 183 5.89 -21.71 -0.61
CA HIS A 183 5.06 -20.72 0.05
C HIS A 183 5.72 -19.36 -0.07
N ILE A 184 5.01 -18.39 -0.64
CA ILE A 184 5.48 -17.01 -0.82
C ILE A 184 4.41 -16.10 -0.28
N TRP A 185 4.77 -15.18 0.61
CA TRP A 185 3.83 -14.23 1.20
C TRP A 185 4.47 -12.87 1.46
N SER A 186 3.64 -11.82 1.44
CA SER A 186 4.04 -10.48 1.84
C SER A 186 3.94 -10.29 3.36
N LEU A 187 4.96 -9.67 3.97
CA LEU A 187 4.92 -9.21 5.37
C LEU A 187 4.36 -7.79 5.49
N ASN A 188 4.68 -6.94 4.50
CA ASN A 188 4.09 -5.64 4.23
C ASN A 188 4.29 -5.31 2.75
N SER A 189 4.06 -4.06 2.34
CA SER A 189 4.22 -3.61 0.94
C SER A 189 5.65 -3.64 0.41
N ALA A 190 6.66 -3.90 1.25
CA ALA A 190 8.07 -3.84 0.87
C ALA A 190 8.88 -5.09 1.25
N GLN A 191 8.29 -6.03 1.99
CA GLN A 191 8.97 -7.20 2.52
C GLN A 191 8.22 -8.45 2.12
N THR A 192 8.98 -9.41 1.60
CA THR A 192 8.50 -10.70 1.12
C THR A 192 9.24 -11.80 1.86
N ALA A 193 8.49 -12.82 2.26
CA ALA A 193 9.03 -14.03 2.85
C ALA A 193 8.67 -15.24 1.98
N LEU A 194 9.55 -16.22 1.99
CA LEU A 194 9.45 -17.42 1.17
C LEU A 194 9.95 -18.63 1.96
N SER A 195 9.22 -19.74 1.85
CA SER A 195 9.65 -21.06 2.30
C SER A 195 9.52 -22.04 1.14
N VAL A 196 10.59 -22.79 0.88
CA VAL A 196 10.63 -23.80 -0.18
C VAL A 196 11.23 -25.09 0.35
N HIS A 197 10.61 -26.21 -0.01
CA HIS A 197 11.13 -27.56 0.23
C HIS A 197 11.61 -28.15 -1.09
N VAL A 198 12.86 -28.60 -1.12
CA VAL A 198 13.53 -29.03 -2.35
C VAL A 198 13.96 -30.47 -2.23
N VAL A 199 13.59 -31.29 -3.21
CA VAL A 199 14.05 -32.67 -3.35
C VAL A 199 15.31 -32.68 -4.19
N ILE A 200 16.35 -33.34 -3.67
CA ILE A 200 17.67 -33.40 -4.27
C ILE A 200 17.98 -34.82 -4.73
N SER A 201 18.63 -34.95 -5.88
CA SER A 201 19.00 -36.25 -6.44
C SER A 201 20.01 -37.01 -5.58
N GLY A 202 19.79 -38.32 -5.44
CA GLY A 202 20.72 -39.25 -4.81
C GLY A 202 20.76 -39.16 -3.28
N GLU A 203 21.91 -39.51 -2.70
CA GLU A 203 22.16 -39.45 -1.26
C GLU A 203 23.33 -38.50 -0.94
N PRO A 204 23.16 -37.18 -1.14
CA PRO A 204 24.21 -36.23 -0.86
C PRO A 204 24.49 -36.16 0.64
N SER A 205 25.74 -35.83 1.00
CA SER A 205 26.07 -35.54 2.39
C SER A 205 25.32 -34.28 2.86
N LEU A 206 25.08 -34.18 4.18
CA LEU A 206 24.43 -33.01 4.78
C LEU A 206 25.12 -31.69 4.39
N HIS A 207 26.45 -31.72 4.25
CA HIS A 207 27.23 -30.55 3.86
C HIS A 207 26.89 -30.08 2.43
N VAL A 208 26.79 -31.01 1.48
CA VAL A 208 26.44 -30.69 0.08
C VAL A 208 25.01 -30.15 -0.01
N ALA A 209 24.07 -30.75 0.72
CA ALA A 209 22.69 -30.26 0.79
C ALA A 209 22.62 -28.82 1.34
N GLN A 210 23.42 -28.50 2.37
CA GLN A 210 23.51 -27.15 2.93
C GLN A 210 24.10 -26.12 1.95
N GLU A 211 25.15 -26.48 1.22
CA GLU A 211 25.74 -25.59 0.21
C GLU A 211 24.75 -25.29 -0.94
N LEU A 212 23.99 -26.31 -1.36
CA LEU A 212 22.94 -26.13 -2.36
C LEU A 212 21.82 -25.23 -1.84
N ALA A 213 21.37 -25.43 -0.60
CA ALA A 213 20.36 -24.59 0.02
C ALA A 213 20.80 -23.11 0.12
N ILE A 214 22.07 -22.85 0.44
CA ILE A 214 22.65 -21.49 0.42
C ILE A 214 22.65 -20.93 -1.01
N SER A 215 23.03 -21.73 -2.00
CA SER A 215 23.06 -21.32 -3.40
C SER A 215 21.67 -20.96 -3.95
N ILE A 216 20.66 -21.78 -3.64
CA ILE A 216 19.25 -21.50 -3.96
C ILE A 216 18.80 -20.21 -3.28
N LYS A 217 19.15 -20.03 -2.01
CA LYS A 217 18.81 -18.82 -1.25
C LYS A 217 19.40 -17.55 -1.87
N GLU A 218 20.64 -17.61 -2.37
CA GLU A 218 21.27 -16.49 -3.07
C GLU A 218 20.62 -16.24 -4.45
N TYR A 219 20.33 -17.29 -5.22
CA TYR A 219 19.61 -17.19 -6.49
C TYR A 219 18.25 -16.49 -6.34
N LEU A 220 17.49 -16.83 -5.30
CA LEU A 220 16.16 -16.27 -5.03
C LEU A 220 16.18 -14.79 -4.59
N ARG A 221 17.34 -14.20 -4.27
CA ARG A 221 17.41 -12.78 -3.91
C ARG A 221 17.04 -11.87 -5.06
N ALA A 222 17.49 -12.16 -6.27
CA ALA A 222 17.27 -11.26 -7.41
C ALA A 222 15.79 -11.22 -7.85
N PRO A 223 15.09 -12.35 -8.06
CA PRO A 223 13.68 -12.36 -8.45
C PRO A 223 12.76 -11.72 -7.40
N LEU A 224 13.12 -11.82 -6.13
CA LEU A 224 12.36 -11.21 -5.03
C LEU A 224 12.69 -9.72 -4.82
N GLY A 225 13.48 -9.09 -5.71
CA GLY A 225 13.84 -7.67 -5.62
C GLY A 225 14.83 -7.33 -4.51
N LEU A 226 15.58 -8.31 -3.98
CA LEU A 226 16.46 -8.16 -2.81
C LEU A 226 17.87 -7.65 -3.16
N THR A 227 18.01 -6.84 -4.19
CA THR A 227 19.31 -6.71 -4.91
C THR A 227 20.33 -5.74 -4.33
N THR A 228 20.05 -4.89 -3.32
CA THR A 228 21.08 -3.88 -2.93
C THR A 228 21.12 -3.42 -1.48
N ARG A 229 20.25 -3.91 -0.60
CA ARG A 229 20.38 -3.68 0.84
C ARG A 229 20.03 -4.97 1.58
N PRO A 230 20.76 -5.30 2.67
CA PRO A 230 20.21 -6.20 3.66
C PRO A 230 19.05 -5.45 4.34
N SER A 231 17.89 -5.37 3.69
CA SER A 231 16.65 -5.13 4.42
C SER A 231 16.54 -6.32 5.35
N LYS A 232 16.78 -6.06 6.63
CA LYS A 232 17.01 -7.01 7.72
C LYS A 232 15.88 -8.04 7.96
N TRP A 233 14.93 -8.20 7.04
CA TRP A 233 13.62 -8.80 7.29
C TRP A 233 13.01 -9.57 6.11
N ASN A 234 13.79 -9.98 5.10
CA ASN A 234 13.30 -10.98 4.13
C ASN A 234 13.75 -12.36 4.57
N ALA A 235 12.78 -13.25 4.75
CA ALA A 235 13.00 -14.57 5.31
C ALA A 235 12.86 -15.60 4.19
N ILE A 236 14.01 -16.10 3.70
CA ILE A 236 14.08 -17.20 2.76
C ILE A 236 14.52 -18.44 3.53
N TYR A 237 13.63 -19.42 3.59
CA TYR A 237 13.87 -20.74 4.17
C TYR A 237 13.90 -21.76 3.04
N VAL A 238 15.05 -22.42 2.87
CA VAL A 238 15.21 -23.57 1.98
C VAL A 238 15.41 -24.78 2.88
N ILE A 239 14.51 -25.75 2.76
CA ILE A 239 14.46 -26.96 3.59
C ILE A 239 14.70 -28.17 2.70
#